data_AF-A0A1J3DXU6-F1
#
_entry.id   AF-A0A1J3DXU6-F1
#
_cell.length_a   1.000
_cell.length_b   1.000
_cell.length_c   1.000
_cell.angle_alpha   90.00
_cell.angle_beta   90.00
_cell.angle_gamma   90.00
#
_symmetry.space_group_name_H-M   'P 1'
#
loop_
_entity.id
_entity.type
_entity.pdbx_description
1 polymer ?
#
loop_
_entity_poly.entity_id
_entity_poly.type
_entity_poly.pdbx_seq_one_letter_code
_entity_poly.pdbx_strand_id
1 'polypeptide(L)'
;EMDGHKLVVTPPLRQMKKARRKSLKTDRYSRSKTMDVRGYDTSLPRKIIKSALVKHFSSCGEVVEVEVMPNLRNPKTPKFAYVSIYGEGAKEKALQLSGS
;
A
#
# COMPACT_ATOMS: atom_id res chain seq x y z
N GLU A 1 -13.18 1.07 4.72
CA GLU A 1 -12.86 0.82 6.13
C GLU A 1 -12.14 -0.52 6.21
N MET A 2 -11.15 -0.67 7.10
CA MET A 2 -10.52 -1.94 7.43
C MET A 2 -10.68 -2.16 8.93
N ASP A 3 -11.50 -3.14 9.32
CA ASP A 3 -11.70 -3.53 10.72
C ASP A 3 -12.21 -2.38 11.63
N GLY A 4 -13.15 -1.55 11.13
CA GLY A 4 -13.63 -0.37 11.84
C GLY A 4 -12.72 0.86 11.74
N HIS A 5 -11.55 0.74 11.10
CA HIS A 5 -10.62 1.84 10.91
C HIS A 5 -10.69 2.43 9.50
N LYS A 6 -10.82 3.75 9.41
CA LYS A 6 -10.78 4.48 8.13
C LYS A 6 -9.35 4.57 7.63
N LEU A 7 -9.11 4.04 6.44
CA LEU A 7 -7.81 4.16 5.79
C LEU A 7 -7.64 5.55 5.21
N VAL A 8 -6.45 6.12 5.35
CA VAL A 8 -6.06 7.34 4.65
C VAL A 8 -5.11 6.94 3.54
N VAL A 9 -5.49 7.22 2.29
CA VAL A 9 -4.71 6.86 1.11
C VAL A 9 -4.21 8.14 0.43
N THR A 10 -2.90 8.27 0.30
CA THR A 10 -2.26 9.46 -0.26
C THR A 10 -1.21 9.11 -1.30
N PRO A 11 -0.94 10.01 -2.28
CA PRO A 11 0.23 9.87 -3.14
C PRO A 11 1.52 9.86 -2.30
N PRO A 12 2.55 9.10 -2.69
CA PRO A 12 3.79 9.00 -1.92
C PRO A 12 4.52 10.35 -1.90
N LEU A 13 4.83 10.84 -0.70
CA LEU A 13 5.53 12.12 -0.48
C LEU A 13 6.96 12.13 -1.06
N ARG A 14 7.59 10.97 -1.16
CA ARG A 14 8.86 10.80 -1.90
C ARG A 14 8.56 9.98 -3.13
N GLN A 15 8.89 10.50 -4.31
CA GLN A 15 9.01 9.64 -5.48
C GLN A 15 10.05 8.57 -5.15
N MET A 16 9.58 7.35 -4.93
CA MET A 16 10.47 6.23 -4.85
C MET A 16 11.16 6.11 -6.21
N LYS A 17 12.48 6.26 -6.23
CA LYS A 17 13.25 5.72 -7.35
C LYS A 17 13.01 4.22 -7.32
N LYS A 18 12.19 3.71 -8.24
CA LYS A 18 12.14 2.28 -8.55
C LYS A 18 13.53 1.94 -9.09
N ALA A 19 14.48 1.69 -8.19
CA ALA A 19 15.85 1.43 -8.56
C ALA A 19 15.85 0.25 -9.53
N ARG A 20 16.69 0.34 -10.56
CA ARG A 20 17.02 -0.77 -11.49
C ARG A 20 17.73 -1.92 -10.75
N ARG A 21 17.18 -2.45 -9.64
CA ARG A 21 17.41 -3.85 -9.25
C ARG A 21 16.65 -4.72 -10.25
N LYS A 22 17.12 -4.68 -11.50
CA LYS A 22 16.74 -5.55 -12.59
C LYS A 22 17.15 -6.96 -12.20
N SER A 23 16.25 -7.74 -11.64
CA SER A 23 16.32 -9.21 -11.73
C SER A 23 15.03 -9.87 -11.21
N LEU A 24 14.26 -9.22 -10.31
CA LEU A 24 13.16 -9.94 -9.61
C LEU A 24 11.77 -9.26 -9.59
N LYS A 25 11.59 -8.01 -10.04
CA LYS A 25 10.25 -7.38 -10.07
C LYS A 25 9.68 -7.38 -11.49
N THR A 26 8.49 -7.94 -11.65
CA THR A 26 7.79 -8.15 -12.93
C THR A 26 7.53 -6.82 -13.65
N ASP A 27 7.34 -6.86 -14.98
CA ASP A 27 6.95 -5.68 -15.77
C ASP A 27 5.76 -4.92 -15.16
N ARG A 28 4.79 -5.65 -14.60
CA ARG A 28 3.62 -5.11 -13.88
C ARG A 28 4.02 -4.21 -12.70
N TYR A 29 5.06 -4.57 -11.96
CA TYR A 29 5.58 -3.74 -10.88
C TYR A 29 6.17 -2.42 -11.37
N SER A 30 6.82 -2.41 -12.54
CA SER A 30 7.37 -1.17 -13.08
C SER A 30 6.26 -0.18 -13.46
N ARG A 31 5.16 -0.71 -14.00
CA ARG A 31 3.98 0.05 -14.45
C ARG A 31 2.95 0.34 -13.35
N SER A 32 3.07 -0.30 -12.19
CA SER A 32 2.18 -0.10 -11.05
C SER A 32 2.27 1.31 -10.46
N LYS A 33 1.18 1.74 -9.83
CA LYS A 33 1.09 2.98 -9.06
C LYS A 33 1.20 2.66 -7.58
N THR A 34 2.15 3.32 -6.91
CA THR A 34 2.42 3.14 -5.49
C THR A 34 1.75 4.26 -4.69
N MET A 35 1.20 3.90 -3.53
CA MET A 35 0.43 4.78 -2.66
C MET A 35 0.87 4.61 -1.21
N ASP A 36 0.80 5.68 -0.43
CA ASP A 36 0.98 5.67 1.02
C ASP A 36 -0.39 5.44 1.67
N VAL A 37 -0.49 4.39 2.48
CA VAL A 37 -1.70 3.99 3.20
C VAL A 37 -1.43 4.10 4.69
N ARG A 38 -2.35 4.74 5.42
CA ARG A 38 -2.32 4.93 6.88
C ARG A 38 -3.68 4.62 7.48
N GLY A 39 -3.74 4.63 8.81
CA GLY A 39 -4.99 4.51 9.56
C GLY A 39 -5.44 3.08 9.82
N TYR A 40 -4.73 2.06 9.34
CA TYR A 40 -4.97 0.66 9.73
C TYR A 40 -4.49 0.39 11.16
N ASP A 41 -5.05 -0.62 11.82
CA ASP A 41 -4.60 -1.03 13.14
C ASP A 41 -3.16 -1.59 13.08
N THR A 42 -2.26 -0.88 13.76
CA THR A 42 -0.84 -1.21 13.82
C THR A 42 -0.51 -2.26 14.87
N SER A 43 -1.47 -2.60 15.73
CA SER A 43 -1.36 -3.70 16.71
C SER A 43 -1.38 -5.08 16.04
N LEU A 44 -1.97 -5.16 14.85
CA LEU A 44 -2.12 -6.40 14.11
C LEU A 44 -0.79 -6.92 13.54
N PRO A 45 -0.64 -8.25 13.40
CA PRO A 45 0.53 -8.82 12.75
C PRO A 45 0.66 -8.32 11.30
N ARG A 46 1.90 -8.07 10.85
CA ARG A 46 2.20 -7.59 9.48
C ARG A 46 1.54 -8.43 8.39
N LYS A 47 1.43 -9.76 8.59
CA LYS A 47 0.78 -10.67 7.64
C LYS A 47 -0.72 -10.36 7.48
N ILE A 48 -1.40 -10.06 8.59
CA ILE A 48 -2.82 -9.70 8.60
C ILE A 48 -3.03 -8.35 7.93
N ILE A 49 -2.23 -7.34 8.29
CA ILE A 49 -2.26 -6.01 7.67
C ILE A 49 -2.05 -6.13 6.15
N LYS A 50 -1.04 -6.89 5.71
CA LYS A 50 -0.78 -7.12 4.28
C LYS A 50 -1.97 -7.77 3.57
N SER A 51 -2.53 -8.84 4.13
CA SER A 51 -3.65 -9.55 3.53
C SER A 51 -4.89 -8.66 3.42
N ALA A 52 -5.16 -7.85 4.45
CA ALA A 52 -6.30 -6.95 4.47
C ALA A 52 -6.12 -5.79 3.47
N LEU A 53 -4.91 -5.22 3.34
CA LEU A 53 -4.61 -4.23 2.31
C LEU A 53 -4.77 -4.81 0.89
N VAL A 54 -4.26 -6.02 0.64
CA VAL A 54 -4.45 -6.69 -0.66
C VAL A 54 -5.94 -6.84 -0.99
N LYS A 55 -6.74 -7.32 -0.02
CA LYS A 55 -8.19 -7.49 -0.20
C LYS A 55 -8.91 -6.16 -0.39
N HIS A 56 -8.50 -5.11 0.33
CA HIS A 56 -9.15 -3.80 0.25
C HIS A 56 -8.92 -3.13 -1.11
N PHE A 57 -7.71 -3.25 -1.65
CA PHE A 57 -7.32 -2.62 -2.92
C PHE A 57 -7.54 -3.51 -4.16
N SER A 58 -8.03 -4.75 -4.01
CA SER A 58 -8.25 -5.65 -5.16
C SER A 58 -9.29 -5.12 -6.15
N SER A 59 -10.21 -4.26 -5.71
CA SER A 59 -11.16 -3.57 -6.60
C SER A 59 -10.52 -2.48 -7.45
N CYS A 60 -9.36 -1.96 -7.03
CA CYS A 60 -8.63 -0.90 -7.73
C CYS A 60 -7.72 -1.46 -8.84
N GLY A 61 -7.33 -2.73 -8.73
CA GLY A 61 -6.46 -3.42 -9.68
C GLY A 61 -5.70 -4.59 -9.03
N GLU A 62 -4.70 -5.12 -9.75
CA GLU A 62 -3.81 -6.17 -9.25
C GLU A 62 -2.82 -5.57 -8.25
N VAL A 63 -2.93 -5.96 -6.97
CA VAL A 63 -1.98 -5.55 -5.93
C VAL A 63 -0.68 -6.34 -6.11
N VAL A 64 0.35 -5.69 -6.64
CA VAL A 64 1.63 -6.33 -6.98
C VAL A 64 2.64 -6.30 -5.84
N GLU A 65 2.51 -5.38 -4.88
CA GLU A 65 3.39 -5.30 -3.72
C GLU A 65 2.71 -4.57 -2.56
N VAL A 66 2.91 -5.10 -1.34
CA VAL A 66 2.56 -4.42 -0.08
C VAL A 66 3.77 -4.43 0.86
N GLU A 67 4.27 -3.24 1.17
CA GLU A 67 5.39 -3.03 2.07
C GLU A 67 4.93 -2.26 3.32
N VAL A 68 4.86 -2.96 4.46
CA VAL A 68 4.50 -2.34 5.74
C VAL A 68 5.77 -1.80 6.37
N MET A 69 5.91 -0.47 6.44
CA MET A 69 7.13 0.17 6.90
C MET A 69 7.22 0.15 8.43
N PRO A 70 8.34 -0.32 9.01
CA PRO A 70 8.57 -0.18 10.44
C PRO A 70 8.64 1.31 10.80
N ASN A 71 8.01 1.68 11.91
CA ASN A 71 8.20 3.01 12.47
C ASN A 71 9.57 3.07 13.15
N LEU A 72 10.43 3.96 12.67
CA LEU A 72 11.81 4.11 13.14
C LEU A 72 11.91 4.55 14.61
N ARG A 73 10.86 5.19 15.17
CA ARG A 73 10.80 5.53 16.60
C ARG A 73 10.20 4.41 17.46
N ASN A 74 9.32 3.58 16.89
CA ASN A 74 8.73 2.45 17.59
C ASN A 74 8.43 1.33 16.58
N PRO A 75 9.30 0.31 16.46
CA PRO A 75 9.15 -0.78 15.48
C PRO A 75 7.82 -1.54 15.59
N LYS A 76 7.14 -1.44 16.73
CA LYS A 76 5.86 -2.08 17.03
C LYS A 76 4.64 -1.37 16.42
N THR A 77 4.76 -0.10 15.99
CA THR A 77 3.62 0.66 15.44
C THR A 77 3.94 1.19 14.04
N PRO A 78 3.91 0.35 12.99
CA PRO A 78 4.15 0.78 11.60
C PRO A 78 3.25 1.96 11.21
N LYS A 79 3.84 3.13 10.89
CA LYS A 79 3.08 4.37 10.66
C LYS A 79 2.36 4.43 9.32
N PHE A 80 2.86 3.70 8.32
CA PHE A 80 2.33 3.70 6.97
C PHE A 80 2.77 2.43 6.21
N ALA A 81 2.00 2.08 5.20
CA ALA A 81 2.30 0.99 4.28
C ALA A 81 2.35 1.54 2.85
N TYR A 82 3.23 0.98 2.03
CA TYR A 82 3.21 1.20 0.59
C TYR A 82 2.43 0.10 -0.08
N VAL A 83 1.44 0.49 -0.88
CA VAL A 83 0.66 -0.42 -1.70
C VAL A 83 0.92 -0.06 -3.16
N SER A 84 1.38 -1.03 -3.93
CA SER A 84 1.58 -0.89 -5.37
C SER A 84 0.51 -1.67 -6.12
N ILE A 85 -0.27 -0.96 -6.93
CA ILE A 85 -1.41 -1.51 -7.67
C ILE A 85 -1.16 -1.33 -9.16
N TYR A 86 -1.27 -2.42 -9.91
CA TYR A 86 -1.22 -2.44 -11.36
C TYR A 86 -2.65 -2.48 -11.92
N GLY A 87 -2.95 -1.62 -12.89
CA GLY A 87 -4.26 -1.55 -13.51
C GLY A 87 -4.59 -0.13 -13.99
N GLU A 88 -5.57 -0.05 -14.89
CA GLU A 88 -6.08 1.23 -15.37
C GLU A 88 -6.89 1.94 -14.28
N GLY A 89 -6.60 3.22 -14.09
CA GLY A 89 -7.24 4.03 -13.05
C GLY A 89 -6.88 3.61 -11.62
N ALA A 90 -5.87 2.76 -11.43
CA ALA A 90 -5.56 2.16 -10.14
C ALA A 90 -5.29 3.20 -9.04
N LYS A 91 -4.63 4.30 -9.39
CA LYS A 91 -4.34 5.40 -8.46
C LYS A 91 -5.63 6.12 -8.07
N GLU A 92 -6.45 6.48 -9.04
CA GLU A 92 -7.68 7.25 -8.88
C GLU A 92 -8.71 6.45 -8.08
N LYS A 93 -8.87 5.16 -8.38
CA LYS A 93 -9.75 4.24 -7.64
C LYS A 93 -9.32 4.10 -6.18
N ALA A 94 -8.03 3.90 -5.95
CA ALA A 94 -7.54 3.71 -4.59
C ALA A 94 -7.54 5.01 -3.76
N LEU A 95 -7.43 6.18 -4.39
CA LEU A 95 -7.64 7.46 -3.70
C LEU A 95 -9.10 7.65 -3.29
N GLN A 96 -10.06 7.18 -4.09
CA GLN A 96 -11.49 7.19 -3.72
C GLN A 96 -11.82 6.29 -2.53
N LEU A 97 -11.00 5.27 -2.26
CA LEU A 97 -11.13 4.43 -1.07
C LEU A 97 -10.61 5.10 0.22
N SER A 98 -9.97 6.27 0.12
CA SER A 98 -9.53 7.02 1.29
C SER A 98 -10.72 7.55 2.09
N GLY A 99 -10.76 7.26 3.39
CA GLY A 99 -11.81 7.71 4.30
C GLY A 99 -13.12 6.92 4.22
N SER A 100 -13.19 5.94 3.30
CA SER A 100 -14.28 4.96 3.21
C SER A 100 -14.13 3.87 4.26
#